data_AF-A0A9P9SK44-F1
#
_entry.id   AF-A0A9P9SK44-F1
#
_cell.length_a   1.000
_cell.length_b   1.000
_cell.length_c   1.000
_cell.angle_alpha   90.00
_cell.angle_beta   90.00
_cell.angle_gamma   90.00
#
_symmetry.space_group_name_H-M   'P 1'
#
loop_
_entity.id
_entity.type
_entity.pdbx_description
1 polymer ?
#
loop_
_entity_poly.entity_id
_entity_poly.type
_entity_poly.pdbx_seq_one_letter_code
_entity_poly.pdbx_strand_id
1 'polypeptide(L)'
;MSELLYHVKRTIIRYDEDPSGATRDIDILGTFTDLVAAKAAANAGLASEGYLKTDFDVYEQKSETTTEEWKRGDGVMVFAKAPAGQQFEVGLDTEANAAGFKGNEQGEVEGFLHYVLQTTINYNIDRTGSSQLTQVESTFPTRASAFAAALTTLLDDEVTRESFAEYDVKEDFVGEWPYGEDCLVHAVGQTGENFVVRVKAQPKSHKRHCKKGGVKKCDCKAEECKHEKCGCAA
;
A
#
# COMPACT_ATOMS: atom_id res chain seq x y z
N MET A 1 10.59 5.30 22.67
CA MET A 1 10.15 4.57 21.46
C MET A 1 8.72 5.01 21.21
N SER A 2 8.34 5.31 19.97
CA SER A 2 6.98 5.75 19.68
C SER A 2 6.00 4.59 19.85
N GLU A 3 4.85 4.88 20.44
CA GLU A 3 3.74 3.93 20.59
C GLU A 3 2.92 3.81 19.30
N LEU A 4 3.09 4.75 18.37
CA LEU A 4 2.31 4.85 17.13
C LEU A 4 3.21 4.91 15.89
N LEU A 5 2.68 4.36 14.80
CA LEU A 5 3.17 4.53 13.44
C LEU A 5 2.21 5.42 12.66
N TYR A 6 2.79 6.27 11.82
CA TYR A 6 2.07 7.16 10.92
C TYR A 6 2.44 6.79 9.48
N HIS A 7 1.47 6.29 8.73
CA HIS A 7 1.66 5.85 7.34
C HIS A 7 1.22 6.97 6.40
N VAL A 8 2.10 7.37 5.49
CA VAL A 8 1.73 8.26 4.38
C VAL A 8 1.03 7.42 3.33
N LYS A 9 -0.29 7.50 3.29
CA LYS A 9 -1.14 6.74 2.38
C LYS A 9 -1.55 7.61 1.20
N ARG A 10 -1.35 7.10 -0.01
CA ARG A 10 -1.87 7.67 -1.25
C ARG A 10 -3.02 6.82 -1.76
N THR A 11 -4.15 7.45 -2.04
CA THR A 11 -5.30 6.88 -2.72
C THR A 11 -5.41 7.54 -4.09
N ILE A 12 -5.39 6.74 -5.16
CA ILE A 12 -5.71 7.20 -6.51
C ILE A 12 -7.07 6.63 -6.89
N ILE A 13 -8.07 7.49 -7.05
CA ILE A 13 -9.39 7.10 -7.55
C ILE A 13 -9.35 7.18 -9.07
N ARG A 14 -9.63 6.05 -9.73
CA ARG A 14 -9.47 5.87 -11.17
C ARG A 14 -10.75 6.19 -11.93
N TYR A 15 -11.24 7.43 -11.86
CA TYR A 15 -12.41 7.85 -12.66
C TYR A 15 -12.16 7.77 -14.18
N ASP A 16 -10.89 7.71 -14.59
CA ASP A 16 -10.46 7.46 -15.97
C ASP A 16 -10.83 6.05 -16.45
N GLU A 17 -10.84 5.06 -15.55
CA GLU A 17 -11.16 3.67 -15.86
C GLU A 17 -12.57 3.28 -15.42
N ASP A 18 -13.00 3.81 -14.27
CA ASP A 18 -14.26 3.50 -13.62
C ASP A 18 -14.93 4.78 -13.12
N PRO A 19 -15.91 5.32 -13.88
CA PRO A 19 -16.61 6.55 -13.53
C PRO A 19 -17.36 6.50 -12.18
N SER A 20 -17.58 5.31 -11.59
CA SER A 20 -18.18 5.21 -10.27
C SER A 20 -17.22 5.64 -9.15
N GLY A 21 -15.91 5.54 -9.36
CA GLY A 21 -14.89 5.78 -8.34
C GLY A 21 -14.71 4.63 -7.34
N ALA A 22 -15.24 3.45 -7.65
CA ALA A 22 -15.01 2.23 -6.88
C ALA A 22 -13.60 1.67 -7.11
N THR A 23 -13.05 1.83 -8.32
CA THR A 23 -11.67 1.43 -8.63
C THR A 23 -10.66 2.40 -8.02
N ARG A 24 -9.81 1.90 -7.11
CA ARG A 24 -8.82 2.69 -6.38
C ARG A 24 -7.48 1.98 -6.25
N ASP A 25 -6.40 2.72 -6.47
CA ASP A 25 -5.05 2.29 -6.17
C ASP A 25 -4.60 2.89 -4.83
N ILE A 26 -4.32 2.04 -3.84
CA ILE A 26 -3.85 2.45 -2.51
C ILE A 26 -2.38 2.11 -2.36
N ASP A 27 -1.54 3.09 -2.02
CA ASP A 27 -0.11 2.89 -1.77
C ASP A 27 0.33 3.52 -0.46
N ILE A 28 1.24 2.87 0.26
CA ILE A 28 1.87 3.44 1.46
C ILE A 28 3.25 3.97 1.07
N LEU A 29 3.38 5.29 0.90
CA LEU A 29 4.59 5.94 0.41
C LEU A 29 5.73 5.89 1.44
N GLY A 30 5.41 5.90 2.73
CA GLY A 30 6.37 5.81 3.82
C GLY A 30 5.69 5.63 5.18
N THR A 31 6.48 5.24 6.17
CA THR A 31 6.03 5.02 7.55
C THR A 31 6.94 5.77 8.50
N PHE A 32 6.35 6.43 9.51
CA PHE A 32 7.07 7.32 10.41
C PHE A 32 6.67 7.06 11.86
N THR A 33 7.61 7.25 12.78
CA THR A 33 7.36 7.27 14.23
C THR A 33 7.11 8.68 14.76
N ASP A 34 7.30 9.70 13.94
CA ASP A 34 7.09 11.11 14.29
C ASP A 34 5.98 11.73 13.42
N LEU A 35 4.98 12.33 14.07
CA LEU A 35 3.80 12.87 13.38
C LEU A 35 4.14 14.11 12.53
N VAL A 36 5.10 14.93 12.97
CA VAL A 36 5.48 16.15 12.24
C VAL A 36 6.20 15.76 10.94
N ALA A 37 7.12 14.81 11.01
CA ALA A 37 7.79 14.22 9.87
C ALA A 37 6.79 13.56 8.91
N ALA A 38 5.84 12.78 9.42
CA ALA A 38 4.79 12.16 8.61
C ALA A 38 3.95 13.20 7.85
N LYS A 39 3.52 14.28 8.51
CA LYS A 39 2.77 15.36 7.87
C LYS A 39 3.60 16.07 6.80
N ALA A 40 4.89 16.32 7.06
CA ALA A 40 5.79 16.92 6.08
C ALA A 40 5.96 16.01 4.84
N ALA A 41 6.15 14.71 5.06
CA ALA A 41 6.26 13.72 4.00
C ALA A 41 4.95 13.57 3.19
N ALA A 42 3.79 13.59 3.84
CA ALA A 42 2.49 13.54 3.16
C ALA A 42 2.26 14.75 2.25
N ASN A 43 2.62 15.95 2.70
CA ASN A 43 2.59 17.17 1.89
C ASN A 43 3.49 17.09 0.65
N ALA A 44 4.64 16.42 0.77
CA ALA A 44 5.57 16.18 -0.32
C ALA A 44 5.25 14.93 -1.16
N GLY A 45 4.22 14.15 -0.81
CA GLY A 45 4.03 12.78 -1.29
C GLY A 45 3.81 12.65 -2.80
N LEU A 46 3.16 13.63 -3.45
CA LEU A 46 3.04 13.64 -4.91
C LEU A 46 4.34 14.10 -5.57
N ALA A 47 5.00 15.12 -5.02
CA ALA A 47 6.26 15.62 -5.54
C ALA A 47 7.41 14.60 -5.46
N SER A 48 7.46 13.80 -4.39
CA SER A 48 8.46 12.73 -4.21
C SER A 48 8.30 11.57 -5.21
N GLU A 49 7.12 11.42 -5.78
CA GLU A 49 6.82 10.49 -6.87
C GLU A 49 7.09 11.10 -8.26
N GLY A 50 7.44 12.38 -8.33
CA GLY A 50 7.82 13.08 -9.56
C GLY A 50 6.71 13.92 -10.20
N TYR A 51 5.55 14.05 -9.55
CA TYR A 51 4.47 14.91 -10.03
C TYR A 51 4.77 16.38 -9.74
N LEU A 52 4.45 17.24 -10.69
CA LEU A 52 4.46 18.69 -10.53
C LEU A 52 3.04 19.18 -10.24
N LYS A 53 2.90 20.28 -9.49
CA LYS A 53 1.58 20.90 -9.27
C LYS A 53 0.87 21.25 -10.59
N THR A 54 1.65 21.58 -11.63
CA THR A 54 1.16 21.90 -12.98
C THR A 54 0.62 20.71 -13.76
N ASP A 55 0.81 19.48 -13.28
CA ASP A 55 0.29 18.27 -13.91
C ASP A 55 -1.21 18.05 -13.59
N PHE A 56 -1.78 18.89 -12.73
CA PHE A 56 -3.14 18.76 -12.20
C PHE A 56 -4.00 19.99 -12.51
N ASP A 57 -5.27 19.75 -12.85
CA ASP A 57 -6.27 20.81 -12.99
C ASP A 57 -6.65 21.41 -11.63
N VAL A 58 -6.60 20.57 -10.59
CA VAL A 58 -6.83 20.97 -9.19
C VAL A 58 -5.69 20.42 -8.36
N TYR A 59 -5.06 21.28 -7.57
CA TYR A 59 -4.07 20.88 -6.56
C TYR A 59 -4.31 21.70 -5.29
N GLU A 60 -4.68 21.04 -4.21
CA GLU A 60 -4.97 21.62 -2.91
C GLU A 60 -4.11 20.94 -1.85
N GLN A 61 -3.58 21.73 -0.92
CA GLN A 61 -2.71 21.23 0.14
C GLN A 61 -3.11 21.85 1.46
N LYS A 62 -3.35 21.01 2.47
CA LYS A 62 -3.91 21.43 3.77
C LYS A 62 -3.00 22.44 4.48
N SER A 63 -1.68 22.36 4.28
CA SER A 63 -0.74 23.33 4.85
C SER A 63 -0.77 24.72 4.19
N GLU A 64 -1.37 24.83 3.00
CA GLU A 64 -1.47 26.08 2.21
C GLU A 64 -2.89 26.68 2.27
N THR A 65 -3.83 26.03 2.98
CA THR A 65 -5.25 26.40 3.04
C THR A 65 -5.67 26.62 4.49
N THR A 66 -6.58 27.57 4.74
CA THR A 66 -7.13 27.75 6.09
C THR A 66 -8.05 26.58 6.45
N THR A 67 -8.23 26.30 7.75
CA THR A 67 -9.10 25.20 8.21
C THR A 67 -10.54 25.34 7.70
N GLU A 68 -11.05 26.58 7.59
CA GLU A 68 -12.42 26.87 7.13
C GLU A 68 -12.60 26.61 5.63
N GLU A 69 -11.53 26.70 4.85
CA GLU A 69 -11.53 26.48 3.40
C GLU A 69 -11.22 25.02 3.03
N TRP A 70 -10.71 24.22 3.98
CA TRP A 70 -10.37 22.82 3.74
C TRP A 70 -11.62 21.94 3.66
N LYS A 71 -12.02 21.60 2.43
CA LYS A 71 -13.23 20.79 2.16
C LYS A 71 -12.98 19.29 2.14
N ARG A 72 -11.75 18.84 2.44
CA ARG A 72 -11.38 17.42 2.39
C ARG A 72 -11.41 16.83 3.80
N GLY A 73 -11.43 15.49 3.88
CA GLY A 73 -11.37 14.80 5.16
C GLY A 73 -10.17 15.22 6.00
N ASP A 74 -10.30 15.15 7.33
CA ASP A 74 -9.28 15.67 8.24
C ASP A 74 -7.92 14.99 8.10
N GLY A 75 -7.93 13.70 7.74
CA GLY A 75 -6.73 12.91 7.50
C GLY A 75 -6.07 13.15 6.13
N VAL A 76 -6.70 13.91 5.23
CA VAL A 76 -6.14 14.24 3.91
C VAL A 76 -5.26 15.48 4.04
N MET A 77 -4.05 15.39 3.50
CA MET A 77 -3.04 16.46 3.50
C MET A 77 -2.90 17.09 2.12
N VAL A 78 -3.01 16.29 1.05
CA VAL A 78 -2.94 16.75 -0.34
C VAL A 78 -4.11 16.15 -1.11
N PHE A 79 -4.75 16.99 -1.92
CA PHE A 79 -5.78 16.59 -2.86
C PHE A 79 -5.41 17.09 -4.25
N ALA A 80 -5.47 16.24 -5.27
CA ALA A 80 -5.24 16.66 -6.63
C ALA A 80 -6.15 15.96 -7.63
N LYS A 81 -6.45 16.61 -8.77
CA LYS A 81 -7.18 16.03 -9.90
C LYS A 81 -6.38 16.20 -11.17
N ALA A 82 -6.03 15.08 -11.80
CA ALA A 82 -5.34 15.10 -13.07
C ALA A 82 -6.35 15.33 -14.22
N PRO A 83 -5.91 15.95 -15.34
CA PRO A 83 -6.75 16.17 -16.52
C PRO A 83 -7.33 14.89 -17.12
N ALA A 84 -6.64 13.76 -16.92
CA ALA A 84 -7.08 12.45 -17.39
C ALA A 84 -8.27 11.87 -16.58
N GLY A 85 -8.66 12.49 -15.46
CA GLY A 85 -9.77 12.04 -14.62
C GLY A 85 -9.33 11.41 -13.29
N GLN A 86 -8.05 11.06 -13.14
CA GLN A 86 -7.54 10.50 -11.87
C GLN A 86 -7.63 11.53 -10.75
N GLN A 87 -8.09 11.10 -9.57
CA GLN A 87 -8.09 11.90 -8.35
C GLN A 87 -7.12 11.31 -7.35
N PHE A 88 -6.28 12.16 -6.75
CA PHE A 88 -5.25 11.78 -5.80
C PHE A 88 -5.57 12.35 -4.42
N GLU A 89 -5.48 11.50 -3.41
CA GLU A 89 -5.57 11.89 -2.01
C GLU A 89 -4.34 11.35 -1.29
N VAL A 90 -3.54 12.23 -0.71
CA VAL A 90 -2.43 11.84 0.17
C VAL A 90 -2.81 12.22 1.58
N GLY A 91 -2.80 11.25 2.48
CA GLY A 91 -3.19 11.42 3.87
C GLY A 91 -2.35 10.58 4.82
N LEU A 92 -2.73 10.64 6.09
CA LEU A 92 -2.12 9.84 7.13
C LEU A 92 -3.06 8.73 7.59
N ASP A 93 -2.49 7.55 7.79
CA ASP A 93 -3.10 6.47 8.55
C ASP A 93 -2.30 6.23 9.83
N THR A 94 -2.97 5.79 10.90
CA THR A 94 -2.32 5.61 12.21
C THR A 94 -2.53 4.18 12.71
N GLU A 95 -1.42 3.52 13.06
CA GLU A 95 -1.38 2.15 13.58
C GLU A 95 -0.65 2.16 14.93
N ALA A 96 -0.99 1.22 15.83
CA ALA A 96 -0.17 0.97 17.01
C ALA A 96 1.18 0.34 16.62
N ASN A 97 2.28 0.80 17.23
CA ASN A 97 3.61 0.28 16.95
C ASN A 97 3.91 -1.02 17.74
N ALA A 98 3.10 -2.06 17.53
CA ALA A 98 3.19 -3.33 18.27
C ALA A 98 4.54 -4.03 18.08
N ALA A 99 5.15 -3.91 16.89
CA ALA A 99 6.44 -4.50 16.56
C ALA A 99 7.66 -3.68 17.05
N GLY A 100 7.44 -2.51 17.63
CA GLY A 100 8.51 -1.67 18.19
C GLY A 100 9.48 -1.12 17.14
N PHE A 101 8.98 -0.79 15.95
CA PHE A 101 9.77 -0.14 14.90
C PHE A 101 10.37 1.17 15.40
N LYS A 102 11.55 1.51 14.86
CA LYS A 102 12.30 2.70 15.22
C LYS A 102 12.49 3.57 13.99
N GLY A 103 12.16 4.85 14.12
CA GLY A 103 12.50 5.84 13.12
C GLY A 103 13.99 6.16 13.12
N ASN A 104 14.51 6.58 11.96
CA ASN A 104 15.81 7.22 11.83
C ASN A 104 15.80 8.66 12.40
N GLU A 105 16.83 9.45 12.14
CA GLU A 105 16.92 10.84 12.60
C GLU A 105 15.78 11.74 12.08
N GLN A 106 15.18 11.39 10.94
CA GLN A 106 14.02 12.07 10.34
C GLN A 106 12.69 11.45 10.80
N GLY A 107 12.72 10.46 11.71
CA GLY A 107 11.55 9.75 12.19
C GLY A 107 10.97 8.74 11.20
N GLU A 108 11.63 8.48 10.07
CA GLU A 108 11.21 7.49 9.06
C GLU A 108 11.61 6.08 9.50
N VAL A 109 10.67 5.14 9.40
CA VAL A 109 10.95 3.72 9.59
C VAL A 109 11.54 3.16 8.30
N GLU A 110 12.85 2.94 8.31
CA GLU A 110 13.56 2.39 7.15
C GLU A 110 13.37 0.88 7.02
N GLY A 111 13.40 0.39 5.78
CA GLY A 111 13.42 -1.03 5.47
C GLY A 111 12.43 -1.42 4.37
N PHE A 112 12.33 -2.73 4.13
CA PHE A 112 11.33 -3.28 3.21
C PHE A 112 10.08 -3.67 3.99
N LEU A 113 9.20 -2.69 4.17
CA LEU A 113 7.96 -2.87 4.92
C LEU A 113 6.86 -3.47 4.05
N HIS A 114 6.05 -4.31 4.68
CA HIS A 114 4.86 -4.94 4.14
C HIS A 114 3.68 -4.59 5.03
N TYR A 115 2.60 -4.14 4.42
CA TYR A 115 1.43 -3.60 5.09
C TYR A 115 0.24 -4.51 4.83
N VAL A 116 -0.49 -4.84 5.89
CA VAL A 116 -1.82 -5.43 5.77
C VAL A 116 -2.82 -4.28 5.67
N LEU A 117 -3.55 -4.25 4.56
CA LEU A 117 -4.57 -3.26 4.28
C LEU A 117 -5.93 -3.93 4.35
N GLN A 118 -6.86 -3.35 5.12
CA GLN A 118 -8.26 -3.73 5.10
C GLN A 118 -9.06 -2.64 4.38
N THR A 119 -9.83 -3.04 3.38
CA THR A 119 -10.79 -2.18 2.70
C THR A 119 -12.21 -2.62 3.08
N THR A 120 -12.97 -1.72 3.71
CA THR A 120 -14.40 -1.89 3.95
C THR A 120 -15.19 -1.16 2.87
N ILE A 121 -16.06 -1.86 2.16
CA ILE A 121 -16.92 -1.32 1.10
C ILE A 121 -18.37 -1.36 1.60
N ASN A 122 -19.01 -0.19 1.69
CA ASN A 122 -20.37 -0.08 2.21
C ASN A 122 -21.39 0.07 1.08
N TYR A 123 -21.85 -1.08 0.58
CA TYR A 123 -22.87 -1.15 -0.47
C TYR A 123 -24.27 -0.68 -0.04
N ASN A 124 -24.54 -0.64 1.27
CA ASN A 124 -25.80 -0.13 1.79
C ASN A 124 -25.90 1.40 1.68
N ILE A 125 -24.77 2.10 1.85
CA ILE A 125 -24.68 3.54 1.64
C ILE A 125 -24.60 3.85 0.15
N ASP A 126 -23.78 3.10 -0.58
CA ASP A 126 -23.57 3.32 -2.01
C ASP A 126 -23.35 2.01 -2.75
N ARG A 127 -24.35 1.64 -3.55
CA ARG A 127 -24.35 0.41 -4.34
C ARG A 127 -23.28 0.38 -5.43
N THR A 128 -22.69 1.51 -5.79
CA THR A 128 -21.60 1.54 -6.77
C THR A 128 -20.26 1.06 -6.19
N GLY A 129 -20.12 1.03 -4.86
CA GLY A 129 -18.89 0.65 -4.17
C GLY A 129 -17.90 1.81 -3.99
N SER A 130 -18.27 3.04 -4.32
CA SER A 130 -17.42 4.23 -4.10
C SER A 130 -17.36 4.61 -2.60
N SER A 131 -18.38 4.27 -1.81
CA SER A 131 -18.31 4.38 -0.35
C SER A 131 -17.45 3.26 0.24
N GLN A 132 -16.15 3.49 0.26
CA GLN A 132 -15.16 2.56 0.80
C GLN A 132 -14.08 3.27 1.61
N LEU A 133 -13.60 2.60 2.64
CA LEU A 133 -12.53 3.05 3.52
C LEU A 133 -11.44 1.97 3.53
N THR A 134 -10.19 2.35 3.25
CA THR A 134 -9.04 1.46 3.40
C THR A 134 -8.19 1.92 4.57
N GLN A 135 -7.80 1.01 5.46
CA GLN A 135 -6.96 1.27 6.63
C GLN A 135 -5.75 0.35 6.63
N VAL A 136 -4.65 0.82 7.22
CA VAL A 136 -3.48 -0.02 7.55
C VAL A 136 -3.75 -0.69 8.90
N GLU A 137 -3.92 -2.00 8.88
CA GLU A 137 -4.20 -2.79 10.09
C GLU A 137 -2.92 -3.22 10.80
N SER A 138 -1.86 -3.51 10.03
CA SER A 138 -0.57 -3.92 10.60
C SER A 138 0.61 -3.77 9.64
N THR A 139 1.79 -3.53 10.22
CA THR A 139 3.06 -3.38 9.49
C THR A 139 4.09 -4.45 9.86
N PHE A 140 4.77 -5.01 8.85
CA PHE A 140 5.73 -6.11 9.01
C PHE A 140 7.03 -5.95 8.20
N PRO A 141 8.15 -6.49 8.70
CA PRO A 141 9.43 -6.48 7.97
C PRO A 141 9.52 -7.54 6.87
N THR A 142 8.63 -8.55 6.85
CA THR A 142 8.64 -9.61 5.84
C THR A 142 7.26 -9.85 5.25
N ARG A 143 7.23 -10.22 3.96
CA ARG A 143 6.00 -10.60 3.28
C ARG A 143 5.32 -11.78 3.95
N ALA A 144 6.08 -12.79 4.38
CA ALA A 144 5.55 -14.00 4.99
C ALA A 144 4.78 -13.70 6.29
N SER A 145 5.32 -12.84 7.16
CA SER A 145 4.62 -12.44 8.39
C SER A 145 3.38 -11.60 8.11
N ALA A 146 3.44 -10.69 7.11
CA ALA A 146 2.27 -9.93 6.70
C ALA A 146 1.16 -10.83 6.13
N PHE A 147 1.53 -11.85 5.35
CA PHE A 147 0.58 -12.82 4.81
C PHE A 147 -0.10 -13.59 5.93
N ALA A 148 0.67 -14.15 6.87
CA ALA A 148 0.10 -14.88 8.00
C ALA A 148 -0.88 -14.01 8.82
N ALA A 149 -0.54 -12.73 9.06
CA ALA A 149 -1.41 -11.81 9.79
C ALA A 149 -2.67 -11.41 9.00
N ALA A 150 -2.55 -11.23 7.68
CA ALA A 150 -3.67 -10.87 6.81
C ALA A 150 -4.81 -11.92 6.85
N LEU A 151 -4.46 -13.20 6.96
CA LEU A 151 -5.44 -14.30 7.01
C LEU A 151 -6.35 -14.29 8.24
N THR A 152 -5.95 -13.58 9.30
CA THR A 152 -6.71 -13.50 10.56
C THR A 152 -7.04 -12.07 10.96
N THR A 153 -6.80 -11.08 10.09
CA THR A 153 -6.97 -9.65 10.42
C THR A 153 -8.40 -9.30 10.82
N LEU A 154 -9.39 -9.98 10.24
CA LEU A 154 -10.81 -9.75 10.53
C LEU A 154 -11.34 -10.58 11.72
N LEU A 155 -10.47 -11.34 12.39
CA LEU A 155 -10.86 -12.32 13.41
C LEU A 155 -10.24 -11.98 14.76
N ASP A 156 -11.00 -12.23 15.83
CA ASP A 156 -10.52 -12.17 17.21
C ASP A 156 -11.24 -13.23 18.08
N ASP A 157 -11.15 -13.12 19.40
CA ASP A 157 -11.76 -14.08 20.34
C ASP A 157 -13.30 -14.08 20.27
N GLU A 158 -13.93 -13.01 19.81
CA GLU A 158 -15.39 -12.84 19.69
C GLU A 158 -15.86 -12.91 18.23
N VAL A 159 -15.04 -12.45 17.28
CA VAL A 159 -15.32 -12.41 15.86
C VAL A 159 -14.66 -13.60 15.17
N THR A 160 -15.49 -14.57 14.79
CA THR A 160 -15.07 -15.78 14.08
C THR A 160 -15.51 -15.74 12.62
N ARG A 161 -15.13 -16.73 11.82
CA ARG A 161 -15.53 -16.80 10.40
C ARG A 161 -17.06 -16.87 10.28
N GLU A 162 -17.71 -17.53 11.23
CA GLU A 162 -19.17 -17.68 11.34
C GLU A 162 -19.88 -16.35 11.66
N SER A 163 -19.16 -15.32 12.10
CA SER A 163 -19.70 -13.97 12.29
C SER A 163 -19.99 -13.29 10.94
N PHE A 164 -19.46 -13.79 9.83
CA PHE A 164 -19.66 -13.26 8.48
C PHE A 164 -20.70 -14.10 7.70
N ALA A 165 -21.42 -13.45 6.80
CA ALA A 165 -22.30 -14.15 5.86
C ALA A 165 -21.50 -14.96 4.84
N GLU A 166 -20.31 -14.46 4.49
CA GLU A 166 -19.34 -15.11 3.60
C GLU A 166 -17.93 -14.79 4.11
N TYR A 167 -17.04 -15.78 4.09
CA TYR A 167 -15.65 -15.61 4.49
C TYR A 167 -14.76 -16.50 3.64
N ASP A 168 -14.21 -15.93 2.58
CA ASP A 168 -13.34 -16.61 1.62
C ASP A 168 -11.87 -16.28 1.89
N VAL A 169 -11.05 -17.32 1.89
CA VAL A 169 -9.59 -17.21 2.01
C VAL A 169 -8.94 -17.73 0.74
N LYS A 170 -8.01 -16.97 0.17
CA LYS A 170 -7.37 -17.31 -1.10
C LYS A 170 -6.65 -18.66 -1.06
N GLU A 171 -6.04 -19.03 0.06
CA GLU A 171 -5.32 -20.30 0.22
C GLU A 171 -6.25 -21.52 0.13
N ASP A 172 -7.51 -21.35 0.54
CA ASP A 172 -8.53 -22.40 0.54
C ASP A 172 -9.28 -22.47 -0.81
N PHE A 173 -9.07 -21.49 -1.70
CA PHE A 173 -9.83 -21.36 -2.94
C PHE A 173 -9.27 -22.26 -4.05
N VAL A 174 -10.17 -22.98 -4.73
CA VAL A 174 -9.84 -23.83 -5.86
C VAL A 174 -10.32 -23.16 -7.16
N GLY A 175 -9.36 -22.77 -8.01
CA GLY A 175 -9.64 -22.15 -9.32
C GLY A 175 -9.10 -20.73 -9.42
N GLU A 176 -9.70 -19.92 -10.29
CA GLU A 176 -9.33 -18.52 -10.47
C GLU A 176 -9.91 -17.66 -9.34
N TRP A 177 -9.04 -17.05 -8.54
CA TRP A 177 -9.44 -16.23 -7.40
C TRP A 177 -10.17 -14.94 -7.86
N PRO A 178 -11.46 -14.76 -7.54
CA PRO A 178 -12.28 -13.75 -8.19
C PRO A 178 -12.04 -12.33 -7.67
N TYR A 179 -11.37 -12.18 -6.53
CA TYR A 179 -11.22 -10.89 -5.82
C TYR A 179 -9.91 -10.14 -6.18
N GLY A 180 -9.22 -10.60 -7.21
CA GLY A 180 -7.96 -10.07 -7.70
C GLY A 180 -6.73 -10.62 -6.96
N GLU A 181 -5.59 -10.67 -7.65
CA GLU A 181 -4.41 -11.41 -7.19
C GLU A 181 -3.88 -10.97 -5.81
N ASP A 182 -4.05 -9.70 -5.45
CA ASP A 182 -3.54 -9.14 -4.19
C ASP A 182 -4.51 -9.28 -3.01
N CYS A 183 -5.75 -9.74 -3.23
CA CYS A 183 -6.71 -10.03 -2.17
C CYS A 183 -6.37 -11.39 -1.53
N LEU A 184 -6.24 -11.44 -0.21
CA LEU A 184 -6.00 -12.69 0.55
C LEU A 184 -7.25 -13.17 1.27
N VAL A 185 -8.07 -12.23 1.76
CA VAL A 185 -9.35 -12.53 2.43
C VAL A 185 -10.41 -11.63 1.85
N HIS A 186 -11.54 -12.22 1.47
CA HIS A 186 -12.77 -11.51 1.18
C HIS A 186 -13.83 -11.98 2.18
N ALA A 187 -14.53 -11.05 2.81
CA ALA A 187 -15.63 -11.37 3.70
C ALA A 187 -16.81 -10.45 3.47
N VAL A 188 -18.02 -10.94 3.75
CA VAL A 188 -19.26 -10.16 3.68
C VAL A 188 -19.89 -10.17 5.07
N GLY A 189 -20.09 -8.99 5.64
CA GLY A 189 -20.77 -8.83 6.92
C GLY A 189 -22.24 -9.24 6.83
N GLN A 190 -22.87 -9.54 7.98
CA GLN A 190 -24.29 -9.93 8.04
C GLN A 190 -25.23 -8.86 7.47
N THR A 191 -24.78 -7.60 7.46
CA THR A 191 -25.51 -6.47 6.90
C THR A 191 -25.15 -6.18 5.45
N GLY A 192 -24.21 -6.91 4.84
CA GLY A 192 -23.87 -6.79 3.42
C GLY A 192 -22.75 -5.79 3.07
N GLU A 193 -22.02 -5.26 4.06
CA GLU A 193 -20.74 -4.62 3.77
C GLU A 193 -19.67 -5.67 3.42
N ASN A 194 -18.78 -5.33 2.48
CA ASN A 194 -17.69 -6.22 2.10
C ASN A 194 -16.40 -5.76 2.76
N PHE A 195 -15.58 -6.73 3.17
CA PHE A 195 -14.25 -6.55 3.71
C PHE A 195 -13.26 -7.24 2.79
N VAL A 196 -12.22 -6.51 2.38
CA VAL A 196 -11.17 -7.02 1.50
C VAL A 196 -9.83 -6.80 2.19
N VAL A 197 -9.10 -7.87 2.46
CA VAL A 197 -7.76 -7.80 3.07
C VAL A 197 -6.69 -8.06 2.01
N ARG A 198 -5.71 -7.16 1.94
CA ARG A 198 -4.61 -7.18 0.97
C ARG A 198 -3.27 -7.02 1.69
N VAL A 199 -2.21 -7.52 1.09
CA VAL A 199 -0.84 -7.22 1.52
C VAL A 199 -0.13 -6.42 0.44
N LYS A 200 0.35 -5.23 0.79
CA LYS A 200 1.16 -4.39 -0.10
C LYS A 200 2.56 -4.15 0.46
N ALA A 201 3.56 -4.17 -0.42
CA ALA A 201 4.89 -3.67 -0.08
C ALA A 201 4.96 -2.16 -0.30
N GLN A 202 5.87 -1.47 0.41
CA GLN A 202 6.15 -0.06 0.13
C GLN A 202 6.52 0.11 -1.36
N PRO A 203 6.01 1.13 -2.08
CA PRO A 203 6.39 1.40 -3.46
C PRO A 203 7.91 1.49 -3.61
N LYS A 204 8.42 1.04 -4.77
CA LYS A 204 9.87 1.01 -5.10
C LYS A 204 10.74 0.05 -4.27
N SER A 205 10.17 -0.71 -3.31
CA SER A 205 10.86 -1.79 -2.58
C SER A 205 11.48 -2.87 -3.49
N HIS A 206 10.89 -3.13 -4.64
CA HIS A 206 11.37 -4.15 -5.59
C HIS A 206 12.65 -3.76 -6.37
N LYS A 207 13.16 -2.53 -6.25
CA LYS A 207 14.31 -2.08 -7.06
C LYS A 207 15.64 -2.75 -6.72
N ARG A 208 15.73 -3.55 -5.63
CA ARG A 208 16.98 -4.23 -5.22
C ARG A 208 17.08 -5.71 -5.56
N HIS A 209 16.04 -6.34 -6.12
CA HIS A 209 16.05 -7.77 -6.44
C HIS A 209 16.19 -8.14 -7.92
N CYS A 210 16.55 -7.19 -8.79
CA CYS A 210 17.19 -7.57 -10.04
C CYS A 210 18.65 -7.89 -9.76
N LYS A 211 18.94 -9.13 -9.33
CA LYS A 211 20.25 -9.75 -9.64
C LYS A 211 20.33 -9.72 -11.16
N LYS A 212 21.02 -8.71 -11.70
CA LYS A 212 21.51 -8.77 -13.07
C LYS A 212 22.27 -10.08 -13.16
N GLY A 213 21.69 -11.06 -13.86
CA GLY A 213 22.41 -12.19 -14.41
C GLY A 213 23.40 -11.63 -15.42
N GLY A 214 24.43 -10.96 -14.91
CA GLY A 214 25.60 -10.57 -15.67
C GLY A 214 26.32 -11.86 -15.99
N VAL A 215 26.02 -12.42 -17.15
CA VAL A 215 26.98 -13.25 -17.87
C VAL A 215 28.25 -12.41 -17.92
N LYS A 216 29.21 -12.73 -17.05
CA LYS A 216 30.56 -12.18 -17.15
C LYS A 216 31.09 -12.70 -18.48
N LYS A 217 31.08 -11.85 -19.51
CA LYS A 217 31.94 -12.08 -20.68
C LYS A 217 33.36 -12.18 -20.14
N CYS A 218 33.95 -13.37 -20.23
CA CYS A 218 35.38 -13.52 -20.03
C CYS A 218 36.06 -12.97 -21.27
N ASP A 219 36.70 -11.82 -21.16
CA ASP A 219 37.61 -11.27 -22.19
C ASP A 219 38.96 -11.99 -22.14
N CYS A 220 38.93 -13.32 -22.15
CA CYS A 220 40.13 -14.14 -22.19
C CYS A 220 40.37 -14.55 -23.66
N LYS A 221 41.39 -13.96 -24.30
CA LYS A 221 41.90 -14.43 -25.60
C LYS A 221 42.31 -15.88 -25.43
N ALA A 222 41.70 -16.76 -26.23
CA ALA A 222 41.92 -18.19 -26.20
C ALA A 222 43.34 -18.51 -26.64
N GLU A 223 44.27 -18.63 -25.68
CA GLU A 223 45.47 -19.46 -25.82
C GLU A 223 46.18 -19.77 -24.48
N GLU A 224 45.80 -19.15 -23.34
CA GLU A 224 46.46 -19.43 -22.04
C GLU A 224 45.52 -19.50 -20.80
N CYS A 225 44.28 -20.00 -20.93
CA CYS A 225 43.41 -20.15 -19.75
C CYS A 225 43.55 -21.53 -19.09
N LYS A 226 44.31 -21.60 -17.98
CA LYS A 226 44.44 -22.80 -17.11
C LYS A 226 43.43 -22.83 -15.94
N HIS A 227 42.25 -22.24 -16.10
CA HIS A 227 41.22 -22.26 -15.05
C HIS A 227 40.23 -23.41 -15.28
N GLU A 228 40.27 -24.41 -14.39
CA GLU A 228 39.34 -25.56 -14.30
C GLU A 228 37.85 -25.20 -14.09
N LYS A 229 37.51 -23.90 -14.07
CA LYS A 229 36.14 -23.39 -13.87
C LYS A 229 35.51 -22.76 -15.12
N CYS A 230 36.21 -22.74 -16.26
CA CYS A 230 35.54 -22.50 -17.53
C CYS A 230 35.00 -23.84 -18.04
N GLY A 231 33.69 -24.04 -17.92
CA GLY A 231 32.96 -25.19 -18.44
C GLY A 231 32.91 -25.24 -19.98
N CYS A 232 34.07 -25.17 -20.62
CA CYS A 232 34.27 -25.44 -22.04
C CYS A 232 35.07 -26.74 -22.13
N ALA A 233 34.41 -27.86 -21.85
CA ALA A 233 34.84 -29.17 -22.29
C ALA A 233 33.79 -29.69 -23.28
N ALA A 234 34.29 -30.33 -24.33
CA ALA A 234 33.64 -30.72 -25.58
C ALA A 234 32.27 -31.40 -25.43
#